data_AF-A0A810LAM4-F1
#
_entry.id   AF-A0A810LAM4-F1
#
_cell.length_a   1.000
_cell.length_b   1.000
_cell.length_c   1.000
_cell.angle_alpha   90.00
_cell.angle_beta   90.00
_cell.angle_gamma   90.00
#
_symmetry.space_group_name_H-M   'P 1'
#
loop_
_entity.id
_entity.type
_entity.pdbx_description
1 polymer ?
#
loop_
_entity_poly.entity_id
_entity_poly.type
_entity_poly.pdbx_seq_one_letter_code
_entity_poly.pdbx_strand_id
1 'polypeptide(L)'
;MHTQNRPGRVLVVGRSPHVLLDTVDALRALGYAADATNQFDRVLDEYDGAELDVLVFGGMVPADTKQRLRASLLARNPRVVFVQGLAGIPGLVAAQVQAATATEAPADQIGYDPVGRAVQLTLGEARHVTVQAWWMTSFAPPEPRSTTLRVFDGDLGAGAHTVRLPDGVPDIASFAGVTVGAAVRVFTVGEMPHAVTRLAPNTAADDRLPPVDQVSTGHSDG
;
A
#
# COMPACT_ATOMS: atom_id res chain seq x y z
N MET A 1 -31.27 -8.73 8.61
CA MET A 1 -30.41 -9.63 7.81
C MET A 1 -28.99 -9.18 8.06
N HIS A 2 -28.24 -9.89 8.90
CA HIS A 2 -26.85 -9.53 9.22
C HIS A 2 -26.00 -9.87 8.00
N THR A 3 -25.60 -8.86 7.22
CA THR A 3 -24.53 -9.04 6.24
C THR A 3 -23.28 -9.35 7.05
N GLN A 4 -22.87 -10.62 7.09
CA GLN A 4 -21.55 -11.03 7.52
C GLN A 4 -20.57 -10.21 6.67
N ASN A 5 -19.87 -9.27 7.30
CA ASN A 5 -18.94 -8.39 6.62
C ASN A 5 -17.73 -9.24 6.22
N ARG A 6 -17.72 -9.76 4.99
CA ARG A 6 -16.61 -10.58 4.51
C ARG A 6 -15.32 -9.75 4.58
N PRO A 7 -14.20 -10.33 5.01
CA PRO A 7 -12.92 -9.62 4.97
C PRO A 7 -12.62 -9.22 3.53
N GLY A 8 -12.15 -7.98 3.32
CA GLY A 8 -11.86 -7.49 1.98
C GLY A 8 -10.83 -8.38 1.29
N ARG A 9 -11.12 -8.84 0.07
CA ARG A 9 -10.23 -9.68 -0.73
C ARG A 9 -9.22 -8.81 -1.47
N VAL A 10 -7.94 -8.98 -1.16
CA VAL A 10 -6.84 -8.17 -1.70
C VAL A 10 -5.89 -9.07 -2.45
N LEU A 11 -5.53 -8.71 -3.68
CA LEU A 11 -4.44 -9.34 -4.41
C LEU A 11 -3.30 -8.36 -4.61
N VAL A 12 -2.07 -8.75 -4.24
CA VAL A 12 -0.85 -7.96 -4.45
C VAL A 12 -0.04 -8.58 -5.57
N VAL A 13 0.06 -7.86 -6.69
CA VAL A 13 0.89 -8.26 -7.82
C VAL A 13 2.18 -7.46 -7.79
N GLY A 14 3.32 -8.13 -7.64
CA GLY A 14 4.62 -7.45 -7.53
C GLY A 14 5.77 -8.36 -7.92
N ARG A 15 7.01 -7.89 -7.78
CA ARG A 15 8.20 -8.67 -8.18
C ARG A 15 8.88 -9.34 -6.99
N SER A 16 9.23 -8.55 -5.97
CA SER A 16 10.11 -8.97 -4.87
C SER A 16 9.40 -9.96 -3.93
N PRO A 17 9.89 -11.22 -3.81
CA PRO A 17 9.26 -12.25 -2.98
C PRO A 17 9.04 -11.84 -1.53
N HIS A 18 10.06 -11.34 -0.81
CA HIS A 18 9.89 -10.96 0.59
C HIS A 18 8.88 -9.82 0.76
N VAL A 19 8.90 -8.83 -0.12
CA VAL A 19 7.91 -7.74 -0.08
C VAL A 19 6.49 -8.27 -0.24
N LEU A 20 6.27 -9.23 -1.15
CA LEU A 20 4.96 -9.82 -1.37
C LEU A 20 4.46 -10.56 -0.12
N LEU A 21 5.30 -11.41 0.47
CA LEU A 21 4.96 -12.19 1.66
C LEU A 21 4.71 -11.28 2.87
N ASP A 22 5.61 -10.33 3.14
CA ASP A 22 5.47 -9.39 4.26
C ASP A 22 4.23 -8.50 4.09
N THR A 23 3.87 -8.14 2.85
CA THR A 23 2.66 -7.35 2.58
C THR A 23 1.41 -8.18 2.84
N VAL A 24 1.40 -9.44 2.43
CA VAL A 24 0.31 -10.38 2.72
C VAL A 24 0.14 -10.55 4.23
N ASP A 25 1.23 -10.76 4.97
CA ASP A 25 1.18 -10.90 6.43
C ASP A 25 0.66 -9.62 7.09
N ALA A 26 1.12 -8.45 6.66
CA ALA A 26 0.63 -7.17 7.16
C ALA A 26 -0.86 -6.96 6.89
N LEU A 27 -1.35 -7.30 5.70
CA LEU A 27 -2.77 -7.20 5.34
C LEU A 27 -3.64 -8.20 6.11
N ARG A 28 -3.17 -9.45 6.27
CA ARG A 28 -3.88 -10.48 7.04
C ARG A 28 -3.96 -10.11 8.53
N ALA A 29 -2.90 -9.52 9.10
CA ALA A 29 -2.92 -8.99 10.46
C ALA A 29 -3.97 -7.87 10.66
N LEU A 30 -4.33 -7.17 9.59
CA LEU A 30 -5.40 -6.17 9.58
C LEU A 30 -6.80 -6.76 9.26
N GLY A 31 -6.89 -8.07 9.06
CA GLY A 31 -8.14 -8.80 8.81
C GLY A 31 -8.56 -8.89 7.34
N TYR A 32 -7.69 -8.58 6.38
CA TYR A 32 -7.97 -8.81 4.96
C TYR A 32 -7.71 -10.26 4.55
N ALA A 33 -8.49 -10.75 3.59
CA ALA A 33 -8.13 -11.96 2.84
C ALA A 33 -7.14 -11.54 1.74
N ALA A 34 -5.86 -11.48 2.07
CA ALA A 34 -4.80 -10.99 1.18
C ALA A 34 -3.93 -12.10 0.56
N ASP A 35 -3.82 -12.11 -0.76
CA ASP A 35 -2.93 -12.97 -1.52
C ASP A 35 -1.93 -12.15 -2.34
N ALA A 36 -0.85 -12.79 -2.79
CA ALA A 36 0.15 -12.15 -3.63
C ALA A 36 0.72 -13.09 -4.68
N THR A 37 1.14 -12.51 -5.80
CA THR A 37 1.85 -13.24 -6.84
C THR A 37 2.86 -12.38 -7.59
N ASN A 38 3.92 -13.02 -8.09
CA ASN A 38 4.82 -12.47 -9.11
C ASN A 38 4.68 -13.13 -10.49
N GLN A 39 3.69 -14.01 -10.67
CA GLN A 39 3.36 -14.68 -11.93
C GLN A 39 2.38 -13.83 -12.75
N PHE A 40 2.87 -12.72 -13.32
CA PHE A 40 2.06 -11.70 -13.98
C PHE A 40 1.07 -12.22 -15.04
N ASP A 41 1.50 -13.17 -15.86
CA ASP A 41 0.69 -13.73 -16.94
C ASP A 41 -0.34 -14.75 -16.47
N ARG A 42 -0.24 -15.23 -15.22
CA ARG A 42 -1.13 -16.24 -14.63
C ARG A 42 -2.16 -15.66 -13.66
N VAL A 43 -2.12 -14.35 -13.40
CA VAL A 43 -3.03 -13.70 -12.44
C VAL A 43 -4.49 -14.01 -12.71
N LEU A 44 -4.92 -13.98 -13.98
CA LEU A 44 -6.32 -14.22 -14.37
C LEU A 44 -6.71 -15.70 -14.40
N ASP A 45 -5.74 -16.60 -14.33
CA ASP A 45 -5.93 -18.05 -14.29
C ASP A 45 -5.92 -18.58 -12.86
N GLU A 46 -5.08 -17.99 -11.98
CA GLU A 46 -4.86 -18.43 -10.60
C GLU A 46 -5.81 -17.77 -9.60
N TYR A 47 -6.35 -16.59 -9.90
CA TYR A 47 -7.18 -15.82 -8.96
C TYR A 47 -8.54 -15.46 -9.56
N ASP A 48 -9.61 -15.66 -8.77
CA ASP A 48 -10.95 -15.24 -9.17
C ASP A 48 -11.11 -13.72 -9.07
N GLY A 49 -10.94 -13.05 -10.21
CA GLY A 49 -11.11 -11.61 -10.34
C GLY A 49 -12.52 -11.09 -10.02
N ALA A 50 -13.55 -11.94 -10.03
CA ALA A 50 -14.92 -11.54 -9.68
C ALA A 50 -15.08 -11.27 -8.18
N GLU A 51 -14.23 -11.88 -7.35
CA GLU A 51 -14.32 -11.77 -5.90
C GLU A 51 -13.35 -10.75 -5.29
N LEU A 52 -12.38 -10.24 -6.07
CA LEU A 52 -11.41 -9.26 -5.62
C LEU A 52 -12.07 -7.91 -5.28
N ASP A 53 -11.80 -7.41 -4.07
CA ASP A 53 -12.19 -6.05 -3.68
C ASP A 53 -11.07 -5.04 -4.02
N VAL A 54 -9.80 -5.46 -3.89
CA VAL A 54 -8.63 -4.61 -4.18
C VAL A 54 -7.56 -5.38 -4.97
N LEU A 55 -7.03 -4.75 -6.02
CA LEU A 55 -5.80 -5.17 -6.68
C LEU A 55 -4.69 -4.14 -6.46
N VAL A 56 -3.60 -4.56 -5.81
CA VAL A 56 -2.40 -3.75 -5.62
C VAL A 56 -1.37 -4.08 -6.70
N PHE A 57 -0.87 -3.05 -7.38
CA PHE A 57 0.26 -3.17 -8.30
C PHE A 57 1.54 -2.66 -7.67
N GLY A 58 2.57 -3.51 -7.62
CA GLY A 58 3.94 -3.12 -7.30
C GLY A 58 4.54 -2.18 -8.37
N GLY A 59 5.58 -1.45 -7.99
CA GLY A 59 6.27 -0.53 -8.90
C GLY A 59 6.89 -1.23 -10.11
N MET A 60 7.37 -2.45 -9.93
CA MET A 60 8.09 -3.25 -10.93
C MET A 60 7.19 -4.15 -11.79
N VAL A 61 5.86 -4.05 -11.64
CA VAL A 61 4.94 -4.70 -12.58
C VAL A 61 4.97 -3.92 -13.90
N PRO A 62 5.12 -4.56 -15.06
CA PRO A 62 5.15 -3.89 -16.35
C PRO A 62 3.89 -3.04 -16.63
N ALA A 63 4.07 -1.90 -17.29
CA ALA A 63 2.97 -0.99 -17.59
C ALA A 63 1.88 -1.63 -18.46
N ASP A 64 2.28 -2.40 -19.48
CA ASP A 64 1.36 -3.14 -20.35
C ASP A 64 0.54 -4.17 -19.57
N THR A 65 1.17 -4.85 -18.62
CA THR A 65 0.58 -5.87 -17.75
C THR A 65 -0.43 -5.22 -16.82
N LYS A 66 -0.10 -4.08 -16.19
CA LYS A 66 -1.05 -3.30 -15.38
C LYS A 66 -2.28 -2.90 -16.21
N GLN A 67 -2.08 -2.45 -17.45
CA GLN A 67 -3.18 -2.06 -18.33
C GLN A 67 -4.07 -3.26 -18.71
N ARG A 68 -3.47 -4.38 -19.11
CA ARG A 68 -4.20 -5.62 -19.42
C ARG A 68 -5.02 -6.10 -18.23
N LEU A 69 -4.41 -6.22 -17.05
CA LEU A 69 -5.10 -6.68 -15.83
C LEU A 69 -6.24 -5.76 -15.43
N ARG A 70 -6.04 -4.43 -15.50
CA ARG A 70 -7.12 -3.46 -15.24
C ARG A 70 -8.31 -3.65 -16.18
N ALA A 71 -8.05 -3.73 -17.49
CA ALA A 71 -9.11 -3.88 -18.47
C ALA A 71 -9.89 -5.19 -18.28
N SER A 72 -9.18 -6.31 -18.11
CA SER A 72 -9.81 -7.62 -17.91
C SER A 72 -10.61 -7.72 -16.62
N LEU A 73 -10.09 -7.16 -15.51
CA LEU A 73 -10.79 -7.20 -14.23
C LEU A 73 -12.00 -6.27 -14.20
N LEU A 74 -11.89 -5.04 -14.72
CA LEU A 74 -13.04 -4.12 -14.78
C LEU A 74 -14.17 -4.65 -15.65
N ALA A 75 -13.86 -5.41 -16.71
CA ALA A 75 -14.88 -6.05 -17.54
C ALA A 75 -15.71 -7.10 -16.78
N ARG A 76 -15.14 -7.73 -15.75
CA ARG A 76 -15.79 -8.79 -14.94
C ARG A 76 -16.31 -8.29 -13.59
N ASN A 77 -15.61 -7.33 -12.99
CA ASN A 77 -15.85 -6.77 -11.68
C ASN A 77 -15.63 -5.24 -11.71
N PRO A 78 -16.68 -4.46 -12.00
CA PRO A 78 -16.58 -2.99 -12.07
C PRO A 78 -16.31 -2.31 -10.71
N ARG A 79 -16.36 -3.06 -9.59
CA ARG A 79 -16.22 -2.51 -8.24
C ARG A 79 -14.80 -2.66 -7.67
N VAL A 80 -13.92 -3.41 -8.34
CA VAL A 80 -12.55 -3.60 -7.89
C VAL A 80 -11.81 -2.27 -7.80
N VAL A 81 -11.09 -2.07 -6.70
CA VAL A 81 -10.26 -0.89 -6.47
C VAL A 81 -8.82 -1.21 -6.85
N PHE A 82 -8.17 -0.33 -7.61
CA PHE A 82 -6.76 -0.49 -7.97
C PHE A 82 -5.88 0.43 -7.13
N VAL A 83 -4.88 -0.13 -6.46
CA VAL A 83 -3.89 0.61 -5.69
C VAL A 83 -2.52 0.50 -6.37
N GLN A 84 -1.84 1.62 -6.60
CA GLN A 84 -0.42 1.60 -6.96
C GLN A 84 0.40 1.57 -5.67
N GLY A 85 0.94 0.40 -5.34
CA GLY A 85 1.80 0.23 -4.16
C GLY A 85 3.04 1.11 -4.26
N LEU A 86 3.28 1.89 -3.22
CA LEU A 86 4.40 2.82 -3.15
C LEU A 86 5.64 2.14 -2.56
N ALA A 87 6.78 2.36 -3.23
CA ALA A 87 8.13 1.97 -2.81
C ALA A 87 8.38 0.48 -2.48
N GLY A 88 7.37 -0.39 -2.57
CA GLY A 88 7.52 -1.80 -2.17
C GLY A 88 7.75 -1.95 -0.66
N ILE A 89 7.17 -1.06 0.15
CA ILE A 89 7.26 -1.12 1.61
C ILE A 89 5.99 -1.80 2.15
N PRO A 90 6.07 -2.99 2.77
CA PRO A 90 4.90 -3.76 3.19
C PRO A 90 3.88 -2.98 4.04
N GLY A 91 4.33 -2.35 5.12
CA GLY A 91 3.45 -1.58 6.02
C GLY A 91 2.81 -0.36 5.35
N LEU A 92 3.51 0.29 4.41
CA LEU A 92 2.97 1.40 3.63
C LEU A 92 1.89 0.91 2.66
N VAL A 93 2.14 -0.19 1.96
CA VAL A 93 1.17 -0.80 1.04
C VAL A 93 -0.09 -1.21 1.80
N ALA A 94 0.06 -1.83 2.98
CA ALA A 94 -1.06 -2.16 3.84
C ALA A 94 -1.88 -0.91 4.23
N ALA A 95 -1.22 0.17 4.63
CA ALA A 95 -1.87 1.45 4.93
C ALA A 95 -2.59 2.06 3.70
N GLN A 96 -2.03 1.92 2.50
CA GLN A 96 -2.69 2.35 1.25
C GLN A 96 -3.96 1.55 0.97
N VAL A 97 -3.96 0.24 1.22
CA VAL A 97 -5.15 -0.61 1.07
C VAL A 97 -6.23 -0.24 2.10
N GLN A 98 -5.85 0.00 3.36
CA GLN A 98 -6.79 0.51 4.36
C GLN A 98 -7.40 1.85 3.93
N ALA A 99 -6.59 2.78 3.45
CA ALA A 99 -7.06 4.07 2.96
C ALA A 99 -8.01 3.92 1.75
N ALA A 100 -7.74 2.98 0.85
CA ALA A 100 -8.54 2.73 -0.35
C ALA A 100 -9.87 2.01 -0.07
N THR A 101 -9.95 1.28 1.05
CA THR A 101 -11.14 0.50 1.44
C THR A 101 -11.96 1.17 2.55
N ALA A 102 -11.47 2.28 3.10
CA ALA A 102 -12.20 3.06 4.09
C ALA A 102 -13.52 3.58 3.49
N THR A 103 -14.64 3.16 4.07
CA THR A 103 -15.99 3.48 3.61
C THR A 103 -16.46 4.88 3.98
N GLU A 104 -15.76 5.57 4.87
CA GLU A 104 -16.14 6.91 5.33
C GLU A 104 -15.02 7.91 5.02
N ALA A 105 -15.39 9.04 4.41
CA ALA A 105 -14.54 10.21 4.43
C ALA A 105 -14.52 10.72 5.88
N PRO A 106 -13.34 10.85 6.52
CA PRO A 106 -13.28 11.38 7.87
C PRO A 106 -13.93 12.77 7.89
N ALA A 107 -14.76 13.04 8.91
CA ALA A 107 -15.16 14.40 9.24
C ALA A 107 -13.94 15.27 9.59
N ASP A 108 -12.86 14.61 10.03
CA ASP A 108 -11.59 15.21 10.39
C ASP A 108 -10.78 15.63 9.16
N GLN A 109 -10.15 16.81 9.24
CA GLN A 109 -9.27 17.30 8.18
C GLN A 109 -7.85 16.81 8.47
N ILE A 110 -7.34 15.95 7.58
CA ILE A 110 -5.99 15.36 7.69
C ILE A 110 -5.19 15.79 6.46
N GLY A 111 -4.07 16.46 6.68
CA GLY A 111 -3.18 16.93 5.62
C GLY A 111 -1.70 16.80 5.99
N TYR A 112 -0.84 17.04 5.02
CA TYR A 112 0.61 17.11 5.20
C TYR A 112 1.12 18.45 4.71
N ASP A 113 1.84 19.17 5.57
CA ASP A 113 2.57 20.38 5.25
C ASP A 113 4.01 19.99 4.87
N PRO A 114 4.38 20.06 3.59
CA PRO A 114 5.72 19.70 3.14
C PRO A 114 6.80 20.69 3.60
N VAL A 115 6.44 21.96 3.85
CA VAL A 115 7.39 23.00 4.27
C VAL A 115 7.75 22.81 5.75
N GLY A 116 6.74 22.66 6.61
CA GLY A 116 6.92 22.39 8.03
C GLY A 116 7.25 20.93 8.37
N ARG A 117 7.23 20.04 7.36
CA ARG A 117 7.38 18.58 7.49
C ARG A 117 6.48 18.00 8.57
N ALA A 118 5.20 18.38 8.52
CA ALA A 118 4.27 18.10 9.60
C ALA A 118 2.94 17.57 9.09
N VAL A 119 2.40 16.58 9.79
CA VAL A 119 1.02 16.17 9.66
C VAL A 119 0.14 17.17 10.39
N GLN A 120 -0.88 17.66 9.70
CA GLN A 120 -1.90 18.56 10.24
C GLN A 120 -3.22 17.83 10.39
N LEU A 121 -3.83 17.93 11.56
CA LEU A 121 -5.06 17.22 11.94
C LEU A 121 -6.04 18.24 12.51
N THR A 122 -7.30 18.20 12.10
CA THR A 122 -8.39 18.87 12.81
C THR A 122 -9.44 17.84 13.18
N LEU A 123 -9.60 17.60 14.48
CA LEU A 123 -10.47 16.57 15.02
C LEU A 123 -11.78 17.17 15.54
N GLY A 124 -12.92 16.57 15.18
CA GLY A 124 -14.23 16.98 15.71
C GLY A 124 -14.46 16.60 17.18
N GLU A 125 -13.78 15.56 17.65
CA GLU A 125 -13.85 15.05 19.02
C GLU A 125 -12.53 14.38 19.43
N ALA A 126 -12.42 13.92 20.67
CA ALA A 126 -11.24 13.20 21.12
C ALA A 126 -11.12 11.84 20.40
N ARG A 127 -9.97 11.57 19.79
CA ARG A 127 -9.71 10.34 19.03
C ARG A 127 -8.30 9.82 19.30
N HIS A 128 -8.16 8.51 19.25
CA HIS A 128 -6.86 7.87 19.17
C HIS A 128 -6.25 8.09 17.79
N VAL A 129 -5.02 8.58 17.75
CA VAL A 129 -4.30 8.91 16.52
C VAL A 129 -2.95 8.21 16.51
N THR A 130 -2.64 7.57 15.39
CA THR A 130 -1.32 7.03 15.11
C THR A 130 -0.73 7.75 13.90
N VAL A 131 0.51 8.23 14.01
CA VAL A 131 1.30 8.74 12.89
C VAL A 131 2.53 7.86 12.71
N GLN A 132 2.68 7.30 11.52
CA GLN A 132 3.81 6.45 11.14
C GLN A 132 4.56 7.07 9.97
N ALA A 133 5.86 6.84 9.91
CA ALA A 133 6.70 7.18 8.78
C ALA A 133 7.41 5.93 8.27
N TRP A 134 7.56 5.83 6.95
CA TRP A 134 8.28 4.75 6.28
C TRP A 134 9.25 5.32 5.28
N TRP A 135 10.40 4.69 5.10
CA TRP A 135 11.33 5.07 4.04
C TRP A 135 12.21 3.92 3.60
N MET A 136 12.75 4.08 2.40
CA MET A 136 13.68 3.14 1.81
C MET A 136 15.07 3.29 2.42
N THR A 137 15.69 2.17 2.78
CA THR A 137 17.09 2.09 3.23
C THR A 137 18.01 1.48 2.17
N SER A 138 17.43 0.78 1.17
CA SER A 138 18.14 0.25 0.02
C SER A 138 17.21 0.09 -1.16
N PHE A 139 17.68 0.45 -2.36
CA PHE A 139 16.97 0.22 -3.63
C PHE A 139 17.58 -0.92 -4.46
N ALA A 140 18.62 -1.57 -3.95
CA ALA A 140 19.36 -2.59 -4.69
C ALA A 140 18.45 -3.79 -5.04
N PRO A 141 18.36 -4.19 -6.32
CA PRO A 141 17.71 -5.45 -6.70
C PRO A 141 18.41 -6.67 -6.08
N PRO A 142 17.73 -7.82 -5.93
CA PRO A 142 16.34 -8.06 -6.31
C PRO A 142 15.31 -7.50 -5.32
N GLU A 143 15.75 -7.12 -4.12
CA GLU A 143 14.84 -6.79 -3.02
C GLU A 143 15.16 -5.45 -2.37
N PRO A 144 14.20 -4.50 -2.41
CA PRO A 144 14.33 -3.28 -1.66
C PRO A 144 14.36 -3.56 -0.15
N ARG A 145 15.01 -2.67 0.59
CA ARG A 145 14.91 -2.64 2.06
C ARG A 145 14.31 -1.32 2.50
N SER A 146 13.55 -1.38 3.58
CA SER A 146 12.88 -0.24 4.17
C SER A 146 12.93 -0.31 5.69
N THR A 147 12.56 0.80 6.32
CA THR A 147 12.31 0.85 7.75
C THR A 147 11.08 1.70 8.05
N THR A 148 10.66 1.69 9.30
CA THR A 148 9.48 2.40 9.79
C THR A 148 9.79 3.08 11.12
N LEU A 149 9.09 4.18 11.40
CA LEU A 149 9.11 4.85 12.69
C LEU A 149 7.68 5.22 13.09
N ARG A 150 7.30 4.92 14.32
CA ARG A 150 6.09 5.44 14.93
C ARG A 150 6.40 6.83 15.47
N VAL A 151 5.90 7.85 14.78
CA VAL A 151 6.15 9.26 15.08
C VAL A 151 5.27 9.71 16.25
N PHE A 152 4.01 9.26 16.26
CA PHE A 152 3.05 9.56 17.32
C PHE A 152 2.07 8.39 17.48
N ASP A 153 1.64 8.15 18.71
CA ASP A 153 0.64 7.14 19.07
C ASP A 153 0.03 7.53 20.42
N GLY A 154 -1.24 7.94 20.40
CA GLY A 154 -1.93 8.40 21.60
C GLY A 154 -3.24 9.11 21.29
N ASP A 155 -3.92 9.53 22.36
CA ASP A 155 -5.19 10.24 22.25
C ASP A 155 -4.96 11.74 22.07
N LEU A 156 -5.64 12.32 21.08
CA LEU A 156 -5.69 13.76 20.85
C LEU A 156 -7.12 14.24 21.10
N GLY A 157 -7.26 15.39 21.79
CA GLY A 157 -8.56 16.02 22.01
C GLY A 157 -9.16 16.61 20.74
N ALA A 158 -10.37 17.18 20.83
CA ALA A 158 -10.94 17.95 19.73
C ALA A 158 -10.07 19.18 19.39
N GLY A 159 -10.11 19.62 18.14
CA GLY A 159 -9.40 20.81 17.65
C GLY A 159 -8.22 20.50 16.72
N ALA A 160 -7.38 21.51 16.49
CA ALA A 160 -6.25 21.43 15.58
C ALA A 160 -4.98 20.91 16.27
N HIS A 161 -4.31 19.97 15.62
CA HIS A 161 -3.07 19.35 16.09
C HIS A 161 -2.03 19.28 14.98
N THR A 162 -0.77 19.37 15.37
CA THR A 162 0.37 19.27 14.47
C THR A 162 1.33 18.21 15.00
N VAL A 163 1.67 17.23 14.17
CA VAL A 163 2.70 16.22 14.46
C VAL A 163 3.85 16.41 13.49
N ARG A 164 4.99 16.90 13.98
CA ARG A 164 6.20 17.07 13.15
C ARG A 164 6.89 15.74 12.93
N LEU A 165 7.31 15.49 11.69
CA LEU A 165 8.20 14.38 11.39
C LEU A 165 9.60 14.71 11.93
N PRO A 166 10.28 13.77 12.60
CA PRO A 166 11.62 13.99 13.10
C PRO A 166 12.63 14.05 11.94
N ASP A 167 13.74 14.76 12.15
CA ASP A 167 14.81 14.95 11.14
C ASP A 167 15.44 13.63 10.67
N GLY A 168 15.32 12.56 11.46
CA GLY A 168 15.77 11.22 11.09
C GLY A 168 14.97 10.55 9.98
N VAL A 169 13.77 11.05 9.65
CA VAL A 169 13.04 10.62 8.45
C VAL A 169 13.66 11.35 7.24
N PRO A 170 14.11 10.66 6.19
CA PRO A 170 14.71 11.33 5.04
C PRO A 170 13.67 12.09 4.20
N ASP A 171 14.13 12.97 3.33
CA ASP A 171 13.36 13.72 2.33
C ASP A 171 13.33 13.04 0.96
N ILE A 172 13.78 11.78 0.88
CA ILE A 172 13.80 10.96 -0.33
C ILE A 172 13.20 9.58 -0.05
N ALA A 173 12.38 9.10 -0.97
CA ALA A 173 11.68 7.81 -0.87
C ALA A 173 11.08 7.54 0.51
N SER A 174 10.42 8.56 1.05
CA SER A 174 9.84 8.57 2.39
C SER A 174 8.37 8.94 2.34
N PHE A 175 7.64 8.38 3.29
CA PHE A 175 6.19 8.41 3.31
C PHE A 175 5.73 8.55 4.76
N ALA A 176 4.56 9.16 4.94
CA ALA A 176 3.91 9.26 6.24
C ALA A 176 2.48 8.75 6.14
N GLY A 177 1.98 8.16 7.21
CA GLY A 177 0.64 7.65 7.32
C GLY A 177 0.01 8.10 8.62
N VAL A 178 -1.28 8.37 8.55
CA VAL A 178 -2.08 8.79 9.70
C VAL A 178 -3.28 7.89 9.77
N THR A 179 -3.52 7.36 10.96
CA THR A 179 -4.73 6.60 11.31
C THR A 179 -5.49 7.36 12.38
N VAL A 180 -6.76 7.66 12.11
CA VAL A 180 -7.71 8.26 13.06
C VAL A 180 -8.99 7.42 13.04
N GLY A 181 -9.22 6.60 14.07
CA GLY A 181 -10.31 5.61 14.04
C GLY A 181 -10.19 4.67 12.83
N ALA A 182 -11.21 4.63 11.99
CA ALA A 182 -11.21 3.84 10.75
C ALA A 182 -10.58 4.57 9.54
N ALA A 183 -10.30 5.87 9.65
CA ALA A 183 -9.76 6.65 8.55
C ALA A 183 -8.23 6.51 8.50
N VAL A 184 -7.73 6.14 7.32
CA VAL A 184 -6.29 6.13 7.02
C VAL A 184 -5.99 7.12 5.90
N ARG A 185 -4.88 7.86 6.04
CA ARG A 185 -4.31 8.72 5.01
C ARG A 185 -2.83 8.44 4.87
N VAL A 186 -2.35 8.43 3.63
CA VAL A 186 -0.95 8.20 3.27
C VAL A 186 -0.46 9.38 2.44
N PHE A 187 0.73 9.86 2.75
CA PHE A 187 1.38 11.01 2.13
C PHE A 187 2.78 10.63 1.63
N THR A 188 3.15 11.15 0.47
CA THR A 188 4.55 11.19 0.05
C THR A 188 5.24 12.35 0.78
N VAL A 189 6.27 12.03 1.55
CA VAL A 189 7.12 13.01 2.26
C VAL A 189 8.29 13.41 1.38
N GLY A 190 8.94 12.39 0.80
CA GLY A 190 10.08 12.52 -0.09
C GLY A 190 9.88 11.67 -1.34
N GLU A 191 10.05 12.28 -2.51
CA GLU A 191 9.80 11.58 -3.77
C GLU A 191 10.75 10.40 -3.99
N MET A 192 10.29 9.42 -4.76
CA MET A 192 11.15 8.34 -5.21
C MET A 192 12.22 8.88 -6.17
N PRO A 193 13.52 8.53 -6.00
CA PRO A 193 14.55 8.99 -6.91
C PRO A 193 14.25 8.58 -8.35
N HIS A 194 14.42 9.50 -9.30
CA HIS A 194 14.17 9.24 -10.73
C HIS A 194 14.91 8.01 -11.26
N ALA A 195 16.14 7.79 -10.80
CA ALA A 195 16.95 6.63 -11.17
C ALA A 195 16.23 5.30 -10.88
N VAL A 196 15.49 5.22 -9.77
CA VAL A 196 14.72 4.03 -9.37
C VAL A 196 13.45 3.92 -10.21
N THR A 197 12.73 5.02 -10.41
CA THR A 197 11.49 5.01 -11.20
C THR A 197 11.69 4.56 -12.66
N ARG A 198 12.87 4.84 -13.24
CA ARG A 198 13.24 4.39 -14.61
C ARG A 198 13.56 2.90 -14.73
N LEU A 199 13.71 2.20 -13.61
CA LEU A 199 13.87 0.75 -13.61
C LEU A 199 12.54 0.02 -13.83
N ALA A 200 11.40 0.70 -13.65
CA ALA A 200 10.09 0.11 -13.90
C ALA A 200 10.01 -0.38 -15.36
N PRO A 201 9.68 -1.66 -15.59
CA PRO A 201 9.62 -2.22 -16.93
C PRO A 201 8.40 -1.68 -17.68
N ASN A 202 8.55 -1.46 -18.98
CA ASN A 202 7.41 -1.10 -19.83
C ASN A 202 6.65 -2.35 -20.29
N THR A 203 7.36 -3.46 -20.52
CA THR A 203 6.82 -4.72 -21.04
C THR A 203 7.26 -5.91 -20.18
N ALA A 204 6.51 -7.01 -20.25
CA ALA A 204 6.84 -8.26 -19.54
C ALA A 204 8.15 -8.93 -20.02
N ALA A 205 8.61 -8.59 -21.23
CA ALA A 205 9.85 -9.11 -21.80
C ALA A 205 11.12 -8.38 -21.31
N ASP A 206 10.99 -7.36 -20.46
CA ASP A 206 12.12 -6.61 -19.91
C ASP A 206 12.91 -7.45 -18.88
N ASP A 207 14.12 -7.86 -19.28
CA ASP A 207 15.01 -8.77 -18.55
C ASP A 207 16.17 -8.05 -17.82
N ARG A 208 16.12 -6.72 -17.73
CA ARG A 208 17.20 -5.91 -17.11
C ARG A 208 17.39 -6.16 -15.61
N LEU A 209 16.45 -6.83 -14.97
CA LEU A 209 16.47 -7.10 -13.53
C LEU A 209 16.76 -8.58 -13.26
N PRO A 210 17.51 -8.89 -12.19
CA PRO A 210 17.85 -10.26 -11.84
C PRO A 210 16.58 -11.11 -11.61
N PRO A 211 16.61 -12.41 -11.94
CA PRO A 211 15.49 -13.31 -11.67
C PRO A 211 15.23 -13.39 -10.16
N VAL A 212 14.00 -13.73 -9.81
CA VAL A 212 13.53 -13.91 -8.43
C VAL A 212 12.73 -15.20 -8.33
N ASP A 213 12.66 -15.77 -7.14
CA ASP A 213 11.87 -16.97 -6.88
C ASP A 213 10.38 -16.71 -7.17
N GLN A 214 9.69 -17.73 -7.68
CA GLN A 214 8.27 -17.63 -7.97
C GLN A 214 7.46 -17.63 -6.67
N VAL A 215 6.48 -16.73 -6.58
CA VAL A 215 5.54 -16.63 -5.45
C VAL A 215 4.13 -16.56 -6.02
N SER A 216 3.27 -17.44 -5.54
CA SER A 216 1.81 -17.32 -5.59
C SER A 216 1.27 -17.84 -4.24
N THR A 217 0.56 -17.00 -3.50
CA THR A 217 -0.15 -17.42 -2.29
C THR A 217 -1.61 -17.68 -2.62
N GLY A 218 -2.26 -18.53 -1.81
CA GLY A 218 -3.71 -18.68 -1.81
C GLY A 218 -4.21 -18.84 -0.39
N HIS A 219 -5.43 -18.40 -0.13
CA HIS A 219 -6.15 -18.86 1.05
C HIS A 219 -6.71 -20.25 0.75
N SER A 220 -6.28 -21.24 1.51
CA SER A 220 -7.06 -22.47 1.61
C SER A 220 -8.29 -22.14 2.44
N ASP A 221 -9.49 -22.33 1.88
CA ASP A 221 -10.72 -22.33 2.67
C ASP A 221 -10.62 -23.49 3.67
N GLY A 222 -10.31 -23.15 4.93
CA GLY A 222 -10.34 -24.06 6.07
C GLY A 222 -11.62 -23.87 6.87
#